data_AF-A0A7C7TYU9-F1
#
_entry.id   AF-A0A7C7TYU9-F1
#
_cell.length_a   1.000
_cell.length_b   1.000
_cell.length_c   1.000
_cell.angle_alpha   90.00
_cell.angle_beta   90.00
_cell.angle_gamma   90.00
#
_symmetry.space_group_name_H-M   'P 1'
#
loop_
_entity.id
_entity.type
_entity.pdbx_description
1 polymer ?
#
loop_
_entity_poly.entity_id
_entity_poly.type
_entity_poly.pdbx_seq_one_letter_code
_entity_poly.pdbx_strand_id
1 'polypeptide(L)'
;LGIDPPKGVLLHGPPGTGKTMIAKAVANEVNAHFKSINGPEIISKYYGESEKQLREIFDEASENSPAIIFIDEIDSICPKREDVSGEVERRVVAQMLTLMDGMQGRENVVVIGATNRRDALDPALRRPGRFDREIEIGVPDREGRNEIMDVHTRGMPISDDFDVDWILDNTYGFVGADLAALVREAAMLALRRYLPEIDLEEETIPPEVLEKMEVRMDDFKGAIKDIEPSALREIYVEIPKITWDEVGGLEEVKDRLKESVEWPLTKPEAFEHFGIKPPRGILLFGAPGTGKTLLAKAVANEAQANFISIKGPEMISKWVGESERAIREIFKKAKQAAPAIIFLDEFESIASMRSSSSSDGSDVSNRVVNQLLASMDGVESLDGVIVIAATNRPEMIDPALLRSGRFERVLHIPPPDAAAIEKIFNIHSSGMPLSKFSMKDIIGRLEGFTGADIESVCREAALIAMRAKKKRVTKTHFEEAISRVRPTVTHEMLQYYQKMEERLTSGLSNIKRDRDSGFGMETM
;
A
#
# COMPACT_ATOMS: atom_id res chain seq x y z
N LEU A 1 0.54 3.50 -41.72
CA LEU A 1 0.02 2.35 -40.94
C LEU A 1 -1.46 2.09 -41.21
N GLY A 2 -2.25 3.08 -41.69
CA GLY A 2 -3.62 2.83 -42.16
C GLY A 2 -4.61 2.48 -41.04
N ILE A 3 -4.33 2.93 -39.82
CA ILE A 3 -5.13 2.69 -38.63
C ILE A 3 -5.74 4.02 -38.21
N ASP A 4 -7.02 4.04 -37.90
CA ASP A 4 -7.69 5.22 -37.35
C ASP A 4 -7.20 5.49 -35.91
N PRO A 5 -7.03 6.75 -35.50
CA PRO A 5 -6.68 7.09 -34.13
C PRO A 5 -7.82 6.69 -33.17
N PRO A 6 -7.49 6.38 -31.89
CA PRO A 6 -8.50 6.10 -30.88
C PRO A 6 -9.39 7.34 -30.69
N LYS A 7 -10.70 7.13 -30.67
CA LYS A 7 -11.68 8.22 -30.51
C LYS A 7 -11.80 8.67 -29.05
N GLY A 8 -11.55 7.77 -28.11
CA GLY A 8 -11.77 7.99 -26.69
C GLY A 8 -10.68 7.39 -25.81
N VAL A 9 -10.23 8.17 -24.83
CA VAL A 9 -9.34 7.72 -23.75
C VAL A 9 -10.06 7.87 -22.41
N LEU A 10 -10.10 6.81 -21.61
CA LEU A 10 -10.64 6.83 -20.25
C LEU A 10 -9.50 6.85 -19.24
N LEU A 11 -9.39 7.94 -18.49
CA LEU A 11 -8.50 8.11 -17.34
C LEU A 11 -9.20 7.65 -16.07
N HIS A 12 -8.64 6.65 -15.38
CA HIS A 12 -9.19 6.19 -14.10
C HIS A 12 -8.15 6.14 -12.99
N GLY A 13 -8.58 6.25 -11.73
CA GLY A 13 -7.68 6.25 -10.58
C GLY A 13 -8.24 7.01 -9.38
N PRO A 14 -7.50 7.15 -8.28
CA PRO A 14 -7.95 7.92 -7.11
C PRO A 14 -8.23 9.39 -7.45
N PRO A 15 -9.11 10.06 -6.69
CA PRO A 15 -9.32 11.50 -6.82
C PRO A 15 -8.03 12.27 -6.46
N GLY A 16 -7.82 13.43 -7.08
CA GLY A 16 -6.69 14.31 -6.75
C GLY A 16 -5.33 13.88 -7.34
N THR A 17 -5.29 12.86 -8.20
CA THR A 17 -4.09 12.43 -8.94
C THR A 17 -3.72 13.31 -10.14
N GLY A 18 -4.56 14.29 -10.48
CA GLY A 18 -4.26 15.28 -11.53
C GLY A 18 -4.74 14.92 -12.94
N LYS A 19 -5.74 14.04 -13.09
CA LYS A 19 -6.31 13.64 -14.40
C LYS A 19 -6.70 14.84 -15.27
N THR A 20 -7.37 15.82 -14.68
CA THR A 20 -7.77 17.08 -15.34
C THR A 20 -6.55 17.91 -15.79
N MET A 21 -5.47 17.91 -15.01
CA MET A 21 -4.23 18.61 -15.33
C MET A 21 -3.48 17.93 -16.47
N ILE A 22 -3.45 16.59 -16.49
CA ILE A 22 -2.83 15.80 -17.57
C ILE A 22 -3.54 16.08 -18.89
N ALA A 23 -4.88 16.06 -18.91
CA ALA A 23 -5.64 16.35 -20.12
C ALA A 23 -5.39 17.78 -20.65
N LYS A 24 -5.31 18.76 -19.74
CA LYS A 24 -4.94 20.15 -20.09
C LYS A 24 -3.53 20.27 -20.63
N ALA A 25 -2.57 19.57 -20.03
CA ALA A 25 -1.17 19.58 -20.47
C ALA A 25 -1.04 19.01 -21.88
N VAL A 26 -1.69 17.87 -22.15
CA VAL A 26 -1.73 17.26 -23.49
C VAL A 26 -2.31 18.24 -24.51
N ALA A 27 -3.42 18.90 -24.19
CA ALA A 27 -4.05 19.87 -25.09
C ALA A 27 -3.13 21.06 -25.43
N ASN A 28 -2.41 21.58 -24.43
CA ASN A 28 -1.44 22.65 -24.63
C ASN A 28 -0.24 22.19 -25.47
N GLU A 29 0.25 20.96 -25.26
CA GLU A 29 1.41 20.42 -25.98
C GLU A 29 1.11 20.20 -27.47
N VAL A 30 -0.11 19.76 -27.80
CA VAL A 30 -0.55 19.58 -29.19
C VAL A 30 -1.21 20.82 -29.80
N ASN A 31 -1.33 21.91 -29.02
CA ASN A 31 -2.01 23.16 -29.40
C ASN A 31 -3.44 22.92 -29.97
N ALA A 32 -4.21 22.04 -29.32
CA ALA A 32 -5.60 21.75 -29.67
C ALA A 32 -6.57 22.57 -28.82
N HIS A 33 -7.74 22.87 -29.38
CA HIS A 33 -8.82 23.51 -28.64
C HIS A 33 -9.28 22.61 -27.47
N PHE A 34 -9.24 23.10 -26.24
CA PHE A 34 -9.57 22.32 -25.06
C PHE A 34 -10.94 22.71 -24.49
N LYS A 35 -11.89 21.77 -24.52
CA LYS A 35 -13.21 21.93 -23.90
C LYS A 35 -13.33 21.01 -22.69
N SER A 36 -13.34 21.58 -21.48
CA SER A 36 -13.59 20.83 -20.25
C SER A 36 -15.04 20.93 -19.79
N ILE A 37 -15.65 19.80 -19.44
CA ILE A 37 -16.98 19.72 -18.84
C ILE A 37 -16.91 18.83 -17.60
N ASN A 38 -17.66 19.20 -16.57
CA ASN A 38 -17.85 18.34 -15.41
C ASN A 38 -19.18 17.60 -15.52
N GLY A 39 -19.20 16.29 -15.30
CA GLY A 39 -20.38 15.45 -15.46
C GLY A 39 -21.64 15.97 -14.74
N PRO A 40 -21.57 16.39 -13.46
CA PRO A 40 -22.72 16.95 -12.75
C PRO A 40 -23.29 18.24 -13.37
N GLU A 41 -22.49 19.03 -14.10
CA GLU A 41 -22.95 20.27 -14.77
C GLU A 41 -23.84 19.98 -15.98
N ILE A 42 -23.74 18.79 -16.57
CA ILE A 42 -24.56 18.37 -17.70
C ILE A 42 -25.96 17.95 -17.22
N ILE A 43 -26.09 17.44 -16.00
CA ILE A 43 -27.35 16.86 -15.51
C ILE A 43 -28.29 17.97 -15.06
N SER A 44 -29.28 18.26 -15.90
CA SER A 44 -30.32 19.25 -15.64
C SER A 44 -31.64 18.56 -15.27
N LYS A 45 -32.48 19.27 -14.49
CA LYS A 45 -33.82 18.79 -14.13
C LYS A 45 -34.84 18.98 -15.27
N TYR A 46 -34.49 19.74 -16.31
CA TYR A 46 -35.38 20.06 -17.41
C TYR A 46 -35.22 19.03 -18.54
N TYR A 47 -36.36 18.60 -19.09
CA TYR A 47 -36.39 17.52 -20.06
C TYR A 47 -35.65 17.90 -21.36
N GLY A 48 -34.66 17.09 -21.76
CA GLY A 48 -33.96 17.22 -23.04
C GLY A 48 -32.85 18.29 -23.08
N GLU A 49 -32.68 19.07 -22.01
CA GLU A 49 -31.65 20.11 -21.95
C GLU A 49 -30.23 19.50 -21.88
N SER A 50 -30.03 18.47 -21.05
CA SER A 50 -28.76 17.73 -20.95
C SER A 50 -28.30 17.10 -22.27
N GLU A 51 -29.25 16.58 -23.05
CA GLU A 51 -28.98 15.97 -24.36
C GLU A 51 -28.56 17.02 -25.40
N LYS A 52 -29.22 18.19 -25.37
CA LYS A 52 -28.91 19.34 -26.23
C LYS A 52 -27.54 19.92 -25.90
N GLN A 53 -27.25 20.11 -24.62
CA GLN A 53 -25.97 20.63 -24.14
C GLN A 53 -24.81 19.71 -24.56
N LEU A 54 -24.96 18.39 -24.42
CA LEU A 54 -23.97 17.42 -24.92
C LEU A 54 -23.73 17.53 -26.42
N ARG A 55 -24.79 17.76 -27.21
CA ARG A 55 -24.66 17.90 -28.66
C ARG A 55 -23.92 19.19 -29.04
N GLU A 56 -24.30 20.32 -28.44
CA GLU A 56 -23.66 21.62 -28.67
C GLU A 56 -22.16 21.57 -28.36
N ILE A 57 -21.76 20.86 -27.31
CA ILE A 57 -20.34 20.64 -26.96
C ILE A 57 -19.57 19.91 -28.06
N PHE A 58 -20.14 18.84 -28.61
CA PHE A 58 -19.49 18.07 -29.67
C PHE A 58 -19.44 18.87 -30.98
N ASP A 59 -20.51 19.58 -31.31
CA ASP A 59 -20.56 20.45 -32.50
C ASP A 59 -19.50 21.58 -32.40
N GLU A 60 -19.40 22.25 -31.24
CA GLU A 60 -18.38 23.28 -30.97
C GLU A 60 -16.96 22.72 -31.09
N ALA A 61 -16.71 21.50 -30.61
CA ALA A 61 -15.41 20.86 -30.72
C ALA A 61 -15.05 20.48 -32.17
N SER A 62 -16.02 20.00 -32.95
CA SER A 62 -15.82 19.69 -34.37
C SER A 62 -15.58 20.95 -35.21
N GLU A 63 -16.24 22.07 -34.88
CA GLU A 63 -15.98 23.37 -35.53
C GLU A 63 -14.57 23.93 -35.22
N ASN A 64 -14.05 23.66 -34.01
CA ASN A 64 -12.73 24.13 -33.56
C ASN A 64 -11.61 23.08 -33.70
N SER A 65 -11.75 22.13 -34.63
CA SER A 65 -10.77 21.05 -34.85
C SER A 65 -9.39 21.60 -35.24
N PRO A 66 -8.26 21.09 -34.68
CA PRO A 66 -8.15 19.96 -33.74
C PRO A 66 -8.58 20.30 -32.31
N ALA A 67 -9.38 19.42 -31.69
CA ALA A 67 -9.97 19.67 -30.37
C ALA A 67 -9.91 18.45 -29.43
N ILE A 68 -9.87 18.72 -28.13
CA ILE A 68 -9.95 17.72 -27.05
C ILE A 68 -11.17 18.05 -26.19
N ILE A 69 -12.10 17.10 -26.12
CA ILE A 69 -13.25 17.16 -25.21
C ILE A 69 -12.88 16.40 -23.95
N PHE A 70 -12.70 17.09 -22.83
CA PHE A 70 -12.44 16.49 -21.53
C PHE A 70 -13.72 16.47 -20.69
N ILE A 71 -14.13 15.28 -20.26
CA ILE A 71 -15.30 15.06 -19.41
C ILE A 71 -14.81 14.53 -18.06
N ASP A 72 -14.85 15.37 -17.04
CA ASP A 72 -14.57 14.96 -15.67
C ASP A 72 -15.79 14.29 -15.03
N GLU A 73 -15.55 13.40 -14.06
CA GLU A 73 -16.59 12.62 -13.37
C GLU A 73 -17.61 11.99 -14.34
N ILE A 74 -17.12 11.36 -15.42
CA ILE A 74 -17.97 10.79 -16.48
C ILE A 74 -18.94 9.71 -15.96
N ASP A 75 -18.65 9.09 -14.82
CA ASP A 75 -19.54 8.14 -14.15
C ASP A 75 -20.83 8.77 -13.62
N SER A 76 -20.87 10.09 -13.43
CA SER A 76 -22.09 10.81 -13.03
C SER A 76 -23.10 10.90 -14.17
N ILE A 77 -22.64 11.12 -15.41
CA ILE A 77 -23.51 11.18 -16.61
C ILE A 77 -23.72 9.83 -17.26
N CYS A 78 -22.80 8.88 -17.05
CA CYS A 78 -22.83 7.57 -17.68
C CYS A 78 -22.76 6.38 -16.70
N PRO A 79 -23.63 6.33 -15.67
CA PRO A 79 -23.67 5.21 -14.74
C PRO A 79 -24.18 3.91 -15.40
N LYS A 80 -23.94 2.77 -14.74
CA LYS A 80 -24.50 1.47 -15.12
C LYS A 80 -26.03 1.51 -15.19
N ARG A 81 -26.60 1.06 -16.31
CA ARG A 81 -28.05 1.04 -16.55
C ARG A 81 -28.85 0.25 -15.51
N GLU A 82 -28.24 -0.78 -14.93
CA GLU A 82 -28.85 -1.65 -13.90
C GLU A 82 -29.00 -0.92 -12.56
N ASP A 83 -28.10 0.03 -12.27
CA ASP A 83 -28.04 0.75 -10.99
C ASP A 83 -28.91 2.02 -11.00
N VAL A 84 -29.52 2.36 -12.14
CA VAL A 84 -30.17 3.65 -12.40
C VAL A 84 -31.69 3.49 -12.51
N SER A 85 -32.42 4.19 -11.63
CA SER A 85 -33.89 4.27 -11.66
C SER A 85 -34.42 5.43 -12.50
N GLY A 86 -33.61 6.46 -12.78
CA GLY A 86 -34.00 7.67 -13.50
C GLY A 86 -33.99 7.55 -15.03
N GLU A 87 -35.05 8.01 -15.70
CA GLU A 87 -35.12 8.07 -17.17
C GLU A 87 -34.18 9.11 -17.80
N VAL A 88 -33.81 10.17 -17.06
CA VAL A 88 -32.93 11.24 -17.57
C VAL A 88 -31.51 10.69 -17.79
N GLU A 89 -30.93 10.03 -16.79
CA GLU A 89 -29.58 9.44 -16.86
C GLU A 89 -29.46 8.41 -17.97
N ARG A 90 -30.47 7.54 -18.15
CA ARG A 90 -30.47 6.56 -19.26
C ARG A 90 -30.43 7.21 -20.64
N ARG A 91 -31.09 8.36 -20.80
CA ARG A 91 -31.10 9.12 -22.06
C ARG A 91 -29.78 9.82 -22.31
N VAL A 92 -29.17 10.40 -21.28
CA VAL A 92 -27.84 11.01 -21.36
C VAL A 92 -26.80 9.96 -21.76
N VAL A 93 -26.83 8.76 -21.16
CA VAL A 93 -25.98 7.62 -21.57
C VAL A 93 -26.18 7.30 -23.05
N ALA A 94 -27.44 7.14 -23.50
CA ALA A 94 -27.75 6.81 -24.88
C ALA A 94 -27.28 7.89 -25.87
N GLN A 95 -27.43 9.17 -25.50
CA GLN A 95 -26.95 10.29 -26.31
C GLN A 95 -25.42 10.30 -26.41
N MET A 96 -24.71 10.07 -25.30
CA MET A 96 -23.25 9.97 -25.30
C MET A 96 -22.75 8.83 -26.20
N LEU A 97 -23.39 7.65 -26.14
CA LEU A 97 -23.08 6.54 -27.04
C LEU A 97 -23.27 6.92 -28.51
N THR A 98 -24.37 7.61 -28.82
CA THR A 98 -24.70 8.05 -30.19
C THR A 98 -23.69 9.07 -30.71
N LEU A 99 -23.24 10.00 -29.86
CA LEU A 99 -22.22 11.00 -30.22
C LEU A 99 -20.88 10.31 -30.49
N MET A 100 -20.41 9.42 -29.62
CA MET A 100 -19.16 8.67 -29.80
C MET A 100 -19.17 7.79 -31.06
N ASP A 101 -20.30 7.14 -31.35
CA ASP A 101 -20.46 6.33 -32.56
C ASP A 101 -20.51 7.20 -33.82
N GLY A 102 -21.09 8.41 -33.71
CA GLY A 102 -21.24 9.39 -34.79
C GLY A 102 -19.95 10.14 -35.16
N MET A 103 -18.96 10.20 -34.25
CA MET A 103 -17.66 10.82 -34.52
C MET A 103 -16.96 10.11 -35.68
N GLN A 104 -16.73 10.80 -36.79
CA GLN A 104 -15.96 10.27 -37.90
C GLN A 104 -14.47 10.50 -37.63
N GLY A 105 -13.60 9.52 -37.89
CA GLY A 105 -12.14 9.62 -37.63
C GLY A 105 -11.39 10.69 -38.44
N ARG A 106 -12.11 11.52 -39.22
CA ARG A 106 -11.57 12.68 -39.96
C ARG A 106 -11.73 14.00 -39.21
N GLU A 107 -12.65 14.07 -38.27
CA GLU A 107 -12.75 15.18 -37.33
C GLU A 107 -11.66 14.93 -36.30
N ASN A 108 -10.58 15.75 -36.29
CA ASN A 108 -9.45 15.57 -35.37
C ASN A 108 -9.87 15.94 -33.93
N VAL A 109 -10.83 15.21 -33.39
CA VAL A 109 -11.46 15.41 -32.09
C VAL A 109 -11.25 14.15 -31.26
N VAL A 110 -10.72 14.31 -30.07
CA VAL A 110 -10.48 13.21 -29.12
C VAL A 110 -11.27 13.47 -27.85
N VAL A 111 -11.96 12.45 -27.36
CA VAL A 111 -12.70 12.51 -26.09
C VAL A 111 -11.87 11.88 -24.97
N ILE A 112 -11.61 12.64 -23.91
CA ILE A 112 -10.94 12.14 -22.70
C ILE A 112 -11.96 12.13 -21.56
N GLY A 113 -12.34 10.96 -21.08
CA GLY A 113 -13.19 10.82 -19.90
C GLY A 113 -12.34 10.58 -18.65
N ALA A 114 -12.67 11.19 -17.52
CA ALA A 114 -12.05 10.91 -16.23
C ALA A 114 -13.08 10.37 -15.23
N THR A 115 -12.72 9.29 -14.53
CA THR A 115 -13.57 8.70 -13.47
C THR A 115 -12.74 8.20 -12.30
N ASN A 116 -13.28 8.28 -11.09
CA ASN A 116 -12.68 7.64 -9.92
C ASN A 116 -13.10 6.16 -9.79
N ARG A 117 -14.19 5.77 -10.47
CA ARG A 117 -14.81 4.46 -10.32
C ARG A 117 -15.04 3.82 -11.68
N ARG A 118 -14.01 3.14 -12.20
CA ARG A 118 -14.08 2.42 -13.50
C ARG A 118 -15.27 1.45 -13.59
N ASP A 119 -15.66 0.86 -12.45
CA ASP A 119 -16.72 -0.13 -12.37
C ASP A 119 -18.13 0.49 -12.22
N ALA A 120 -18.24 1.80 -12.05
CA ALA A 120 -19.52 2.52 -12.02
C ALA A 120 -20.00 2.93 -13.43
N LEU A 121 -19.08 3.00 -14.40
CA LEU A 121 -19.35 3.40 -15.78
C LEU A 121 -20.12 2.31 -16.57
N ASP A 122 -21.01 2.73 -17.47
CA ASP A 122 -21.68 1.82 -18.42
C ASP A 122 -20.66 1.02 -19.25
N PRO A 123 -20.68 -0.34 -19.21
CA PRO A 123 -19.74 -1.18 -19.95
C PRO A 123 -19.76 -0.98 -21.47
N ALA A 124 -20.85 -0.45 -22.04
CA ALA A 124 -20.95 -0.16 -23.45
C ALA A 124 -20.02 0.97 -23.89
N LEU A 125 -19.68 1.92 -23.00
CA LEU A 125 -18.74 3.00 -23.30
C LEU A 125 -17.29 2.52 -23.42
N ARG A 126 -16.95 1.42 -22.76
CA ARG A 126 -15.62 0.80 -22.74
C ARG A 126 -15.37 -0.17 -23.90
N ARG A 127 -16.30 -0.26 -24.85
CA ARG A 127 -16.17 -1.14 -26.01
C ARG A 127 -15.29 -0.50 -27.09
N PRO A 128 -14.59 -1.31 -27.90
CA PRO A 128 -13.81 -0.81 -29.03
C PRO A 128 -14.63 0.14 -29.93
N GLY A 129 -14.01 1.25 -30.34
CA GLY A 129 -14.66 2.31 -31.12
C GLY A 129 -15.23 3.48 -30.29
N ARG A 130 -15.15 3.41 -28.96
CA ARG A 130 -15.54 4.48 -28.01
C ARG A 130 -14.36 4.83 -27.10
N PHE A 131 -14.42 4.52 -25.81
CA PHE A 131 -13.24 4.50 -24.94
C PHE A 131 -12.51 3.17 -25.12
N ASP A 132 -11.77 3.06 -26.21
CA ASP A 132 -10.98 1.88 -26.56
C ASP A 132 -9.59 1.88 -25.89
N ARG A 133 -9.20 3.00 -25.27
CA ARG A 133 -8.01 3.13 -24.43
C ARG A 133 -8.38 3.49 -23.00
N GLU A 134 -7.89 2.69 -22.06
CA GLU A 134 -8.00 2.95 -20.63
C GLU A 134 -6.60 3.18 -20.06
N ILE A 135 -6.42 4.27 -19.31
CA ILE A 135 -5.16 4.63 -18.66
C ILE A 135 -5.43 4.78 -17.17
N GLU A 136 -4.72 3.99 -16.37
CA GLU A 136 -4.74 4.10 -14.92
C GLU A 136 -3.75 5.17 -14.47
N ILE A 137 -4.24 6.16 -13.72
CA ILE A 137 -3.43 7.18 -13.06
C ILE A 137 -3.45 6.88 -11.56
N GLY A 138 -2.37 6.23 -11.10
CA GLY A 138 -2.19 5.84 -9.72
C GLY A 138 -1.77 6.98 -8.79
N VAL A 139 -1.61 6.64 -7.51
CA VAL A 139 -0.95 7.52 -6.53
C VAL A 139 0.53 7.63 -6.91
N PRO A 140 1.13 8.83 -6.87
CA PRO A 140 2.55 8.99 -7.18
C PRO A 140 3.44 8.22 -6.19
N ASP A 141 4.48 7.58 -6.72
CA ASP A 141 5.56 6.99 -5.94
C ASP A 141 6.47 8.08 -5.35
N ARG A 142 7.54 7.69 -4.65
CA ARG A 142 8.41 8.66 -3.98
C ARG A 142 9.07 9.62 -4.96
N GLU A 143 9.48 9.15 -6.14
CA GLU A 143 10.08 9.98 -7.19
C GLU A 143 9.05 10.92 -7.80
N GLY A 144 7.86 10.42 -8.15
CA GLY A 144 6.76 11.25 -8.65
C GLY A 144 6.31 12.30 -7.62
N ARG A 145 6.30 11.98 -6.33
CA ARG A 145 6.03 12.97 -5.27
C ARG A 145 7.12 14.04 -5.20
N ASN A 146 8.38 13.68 -5.45
CA ASN A 146 9.48 14.64 -5.51
C ASN A 146 9.31 15.60 -6.71
N GLU A 147 8.96 15.08 -7.88
CA GLU A 147 8.68 15.90 -9.07
C GLU A 147 7.49 16.84 -8.84
N ILE A 148 6.41 16.35 -8.26
CA ILE A 148 5.24 17.16 -7.91
C ILE A 148 5.63 18.24 -6.90
N MET A 149 6.44 17.90 -5.90
CA MET A 149 6.94 18.87 -4.92
C MET A 149 7.77 19.95 -5.60
N ASP A 150 8.73 19.60 -6.46
CA ASP A 150 9.57 20.54 -7.22
C ASP A 150 8.71 21.52 -8.03
N VAL A 151 7.67 21.02 -8.69
CA VAL A 151 6.75 21.89 -9.46
C VAL A 151 6.03 22.88 -8.56
N HIS A 152 5.54 22.46 -7.39
CA HIS A 152 4.82 23.33 -6.46
C HIS A 152 5.72 24.27 -5.67
N THR A 153 7.00 23.93 -5.49
CA THR A 153 7.98 24.74 -4.76
C THR A 153 8.80 25.68 -5.65
N ARG A 154 8.81 25.49 -6.98
CA ARG A 154 9.64 26.27 -7.93
C ARG A 154 9.54 27.79 -7.83
N GLY A 155 8.37 28.32 -7.46
CA GLY A 155 8.13 29.76 -7.31
C GLY A 155 8.05 30.24 -5.86
N MET A 156 8.32 29.36 -4.89
CA MET A 156 8.18 29.65 -3.47
C MET A 156 9.54 30.07 -2.89
N PRO A 157 9.61 31.19 -2.13
CA PRO A 157 10.82 31.55 -1.40
C PRO A 157 10.98 30.58 -0.22
N ILE A 158 11.86 29.60 -0.36
CA ILE A 158 12.07 28.54 0.62
C ILE A 158 13.43 28.77 1.31
N SER A 159 13.45 28.60 2.62
CA SER A 159 14.67 28.71 3.44
C SER A 159 15.62 27.51 3.24
N ASP A 160 16.91 27.72 3.49
CA ASP A 160 17.97 26.71 3.35
C ASP A 160 17.77 25.46 4.25
N ASP A 161 16.90 25.55 5.26
CA ASP A 161 16.55 24.45 6.16
C ASP A 161 15.57 23.42 5.56
N PHE A 162 15.13 23.64 4.32
CA PHE A 162 14.18 22.79 3.62
C PHE A 162 14.73 21.40 3.30
N ASP A 163 14.12 20.39 3.91
CA ASP A 163 14.47 18.99 3.73
C ASP A 163 13.34 18.26 2.98
N VAL A 164 13.53 18.10 1.67
CA VAL A 164 12.58 17.40 0.81
C VAL A 164 12.47 15.93 1.19
N ASP A 165 13.58 15.27 1.56
CA ASP A 165 13.58 13.86 1.91
C ASP A 165 12.67 13.58 3.12
N TRP A 166 12.71 14.47 4.12
CA TRP A 166 11.80 14.40 5.26
C TRP A 166 10.33 14.51 4.82
N ILE A 167 9.99 15.42 3.90
CA ILE A 167 8.61 15.53 3.40
C ILE A 167 8.20 14.26 2.67
N LEU A 168 9.05 13.73 1.79
CA LEU A 168 8.75 12.52 1.01
C LEU A 168 8.54 11.28 1.88
N ASP A 169 9.23 11.20 3.01
CA ASP A 169 9.10 10.12 3.99
C ASP A 169 7.86 10.28 4.90
N ASN A 170 7.32 11.50 5.04
CA ASN A 170 6.14 11.79 5.88
C ASN A 170 4.85 12.06 5.07
N THR A 171 4.91 12.05 3.74
CA THR A 171 3.76 12.25 2.83
C THR A 171 3.34 10.95 2.15
N TYR A 172 3.43 9.84 2.89
CA TYR A 172 3.06 8.55 2.34
C TYR A 172 1.56 8.51 1.97
N GLY A 173 1.27 8.10 0.74
CA GLY A 173 -0.09 8.03 0.22
C GLY A 173 -0.70 9.39 -0.16
N PHE A 174 0.07 10.47 -0.15
CA PHE A 174 -0.41 11.77 -0.61
C PHE A 174 -0.55 11.74 -2.13
N VAL A 175 -1.67 12.22 -2.65
CA VAL A 175 -1.85 12.47 -4.10
C VAL A 175 -1.34 13.87 -4.47
N GLY A 176 -1.27 14.17 -5.77
CA GLY A 176 -0.82 15.48 -6.24
C GLY A 176 -1.61 16.64 -5.62
N ALA A 177 -2.93 16.49 -5.44
CA ALA A 177 -3.76 17.48 -4.76
C ALA A 177 -3.40 17.66 -3.28
N ASP A 178 -3.06 16.58 -2.57
CA ASP A 178 -2.66 16.64 -1.16
C ASP A 178 -1.29 17.32 -1.00
N LEU A 179 -0.35 17.04 -1.91
CA LEU A 179 0.95 17.72 -1.94
C LEU A 179 0.80 19.21 -2.27
N ALA A 180 -0.07 19.55 -3.23
CA ALA A 180 -0.40 20.94 -3.53
C ALA A 180 -1.04 21.65 -2.34
N ALA A 181 -1.93 20.96 -1.60
CA ALA A 181 -2.51 21.47 -0.37
C ALA A 181 -1.46 21.65 0.73
N LEU A 182 -0.50 20.73 0.85
CA LEU A 182 0.61 20.82 1.80
C LEU A 182 1.48 22.04 1.57
N VAL A 183 1.90 22.26 0.32
CA VAL A 183 2.69 23.46 -0.03
C VAL A 183 1.89 24.72 0.23
N ARG A 184 0.59 24.72 -0.08
CA ARG A 184 -0.30 25.87 0.17
C ARG A 184 -0.46 26.17 1.66
N GLU A 185 -0.67 25.15 2.48
CA GLU A 185 -0.82 25.33 3.93
C GLU A 185 0.50 25.77 4.58
N ALA A 186 1.64 25.24 4.13
CA ALA A 186 2.96 25.73 4.54
C ALA A 186 3.15 27.22 4.19
N ALA A 187 2.72 27.65 3.00
CA ALA A 187 2.73 29.05 2.61
C ALA A 187 1.83 29.91 3.52
N MET A 188 0.65 29.41 3.87
CA MET A 188 -0.29 30.12 4.75
C MET A 188 0.24 30.24 6.18
N LEU A 189 0.91 29.21 6.69
CA LEU A 189 1.60 29.26 7.99
C LEU A 189 2.73 30.27 7.99
N ALA A 190 3.55 30.29 6.94
CA ALA A 190 4.58 31.31 6.76
C ALA A 190 3.96 32.72 6.70
N LEU A 191 2.91 32.92 5.90
CA LEU A 191 2.20 34.19 5.76
C LEU A 191 1.65 34.68 7.12
N ARG A 192 1.08 33.78 7.94
CA ARG A 192 0.59 34.13 9.29
C ARG A 192 1.68 34.67 10.20
N ARG A 193 2.96 34.30 10.02
CA ARG A 193 4.07 34.86 10.80
C ARG A 193 4.38 36.30 10.41
N TYR A 194 4.26 36.64 9.13
CA TYR A 194 4.56 37.97 8.60
C TYR A 194 3.32 38.89 8.58
N LEU A 195 2.11 38.33 8.69
CA LEU A 195 0.85 39.09 8.73
C LEU A 195 0.85 40.25 9.76
N PRO A 196 1.42 40.11 10.98
CA PRO A 196 1.50 41.23 11.93
C PRO A 196 2.40 42.39 11.50
N GLU A 197 3.32 42.15 10.56
CA GLU A 197 4.24 43.15 9.99
C GLU A 197 3.69 43.78 8.70
N ILE A 198 2.58 43.26 8.17
CA ILE A 198 1.91 43.74 6.97
C ILE A 198 0.74 44.62 7.38
N ASP A 199 0.75 45.88 6.97
CA ASP A 199 -0.43 46.73 7.04
C ASP A 199 -1.40 46.34 5.93
N LEU A 200 -2.59 45.87 6.30
CA LEU A 200 -3.62 45.44 5.36
C LEU A 200 -4.40 46.62 4.76
N GLU A 201 -4.20 47.85 5.26
CA GLU A 201 -4.83 49.07 4.75
C GLU A 201 -4.06 49.68 3.58
N GLU A 202 -2.79 49.33 3.39
CA GLU A 202 -1.97 49.79 2.27
C GLU A 202 -2.09 48.88 1.04
N GLU A 203 -2.04 49.47 -0.17
CA GLU A 203 -2.13 48.71 -1.44
C GLU A 203 -0.86 47.89 -1.75
N THR A 204 0.26 48.17 -1.09
CA THR A 204 1.56 47.56 -1.39
C THR A 204 2.27 47.10 -0.14
N ILE A 205 2.81 45.87 -0.16
CA ILE A 205 3.62 45.33 0.93
C ILE A 205 5.01 46.00 0.91
N PRO A 206 5.56 46.41 2.07
CA PRO A 206 6.90 46.98 2.14
C PRO A 206 7.96 46.05 1.52
N PRO A 207 8.89 46.56 0.69
CA PRO A 207 9.94 45.76 0.05
C PRO A 207 10.80 44.96 1.05
N GLU A 208 11.04 45.53 2.23
CA GLU A 208 11.81 44.89 3.30
C GLU A 208 11.15 43.63 3.87
N VAL A 209 9.82 43.57 3.86
CA VAL A 209 9.05 42.38 4.30
C VAL A 209 9.07 41.34 3.18
N LEU A 210 8.88 41.77 1.92
CA LEU A 210 8.92 40.88 0.75
C LEU A 210 10.27 40.16 0.60
N GLU A 211 11.40 40.85 0.84
CA GLU A 211 12.73 40.24 0.78
C GLU A 211 13.02 39.26 1.93
N LYS A 212 12.31 39.38 3.06
CA LYS A 212 12.45 38.51 4.23
C LYS A 212 11.45 37.36 4.28
N MET A 213 10.44 37.38 3.42
CA MET A 213 9.40 36.35 3.39
C MET A 213 9.98 35.05 2.84
N GLU A 214 10.14 34.08 3.74
CA GLU A 214 10.59 32.73 3.43
C GLU A 214 9.67 31.71 4.09
N VAL A 215 9.49 30.57 3.44
CA VAL A 215 8.81 29.39 4.00
C VAL A 215 9.86 28.47 4.59
N ARG A 216 9.68 28.12 5.87
CA ARG A 216 10.64 27.31 6.63
C ARG A 216 10.17 25.87 6.73
N MET A 217 11.10 24.97 7.03
CA MET A 217 10.78 23.56 7.21
C MET A 217 9.78 23.31 8.35
N ASP A 218 9.77 24.16 9.38
CA ASP A 218 8.80 24.08 10.47
C ASP A 218 7.36 24.40 10.02
N ASP A 219 7.19 25.21 8.97
CA ASP A 219 5.86 25.47 8.39
C ASP A 219 5.33 24.21 7.69
N PHE A 220 6.17 23.49 6.95
CA PHE A 220 5.81 22.18 6.37
C PHE A 220 5.47 21.14 7.45
N LYS A 221 6.26 21.07 8.53
CA LYS A 221 5.97 20.18 9.67
C LYS A 221 4.67 20.54 10.39
N GLY A 222 4.31 21.83 10.41
CA GLY A 222 3.02 22.30 10.92
C GLY A 222 1.88 21.86 10.00
N ALA A 223 2.02 22.12 8.70
CA ALA A 223 1.01 21.86 7.69
C ALA A 223 0.64 20.38 7.55
N ILE A 224 1.62 19.45 7.64
CA ILE A 224 1.33 18.00 7.56
C ILE A 224 0.33 17.54 8.63
N LYS A 225 0.28 18.20 9.80
CA LYS A 225 -0.60 17.77 10.90
C LYS A 225 -2.08 17.99 10.62
N ASP A 226 -2.39 18.95 9.75
CA ASP A 226 -3.76 19.35 9.44
C ASP A 226 -4.27 18.73 8.12
N ILE A 227 -3.41 18.03 7.39
CA ILE A 227 -3.74 17.43 6.09
C ILE A 227 -3.92 15.93 6.22
N GLU A 228 -5.13 15.46 5.95
CA GLU A 228 -5.43 14.04 5.83
C GLU A 228 -5.16 13.55 4.40
N PRO A 229 -4.42 12.44 4.20
CA PRO A 229 -4.17 11.92 2.86
C PRO A 229 -5.45 11.40 2.19
N SER A 230 -5.74 11.89 1.00
CA SER A 230 -6.96 11.56 0.26
C SER A 230 -6.99 10.10 -0.21
N ALA A 231 -5.83 9.49 -0.47
CA ALA A 231 -5.77 8.11 -0.93
C ALA A 231 -5.86 7.06 0.19
N LEU A 232 -5.95 7.44 1.49
CA LEU A 232 -6.03 6.47 2.60
C LEU A 232 -7.26 5.55 2.53
N ARG A 233 -8.20 5.86 1.61
CA ARG A 233 -9.37 5.04 1.30
C ARG A 233 -9.09 3.92 0.29
N GLU A 234 -7.92 3.87 -0.37
CA GLU A 234 -7.56 2.80 -1.30
C GLU A 234 -6.31 2.03 -0.83
N ILE A 235 -6.35 0.69 -0.98
CA ILE A 235 -5.26 -0.23 -0.61
C ILE A 235 -3.99 0.15 -1.37
N TYR A 236 -2.94 0.49 -0.63
CA TYR A 236 -1.66 0.87 -1.20
C TYR A 236 -0.76 -0.32 -1.46
N VAL A 237 0.08 -0.12 -2.49
CA VAL A 237 1.15 -0.99 -2.89
C VAL A 237 2.45 -0.23 -2.61
N GLU A 238 3.36 -0.83 -1.84
CA GLU A 238 4.64 -0.19 -1.49
C GLU A 238 5.80 -1.16 -1.55
N ILE A 239 7.00 -0.67 -1.81
CA ILE A 239 8.22 -1.45 -1.60
C ILE A 239 8.82 -1.00 -0.25
N PRO A 240 8.78 -1.84 0.80
CA PRO A 240 9.34 -1.47 2.10
C PRO A 240 10.85 -1.28 2.00
N LYS A 241 11.44 -0.33 2.74
CA LYS A 241 12.89 -0.05 2.72
C LYS A 241 13.73 -0.99 3.62
N ILE A 242 13.09 -1.85 4.41
CA ILE A 242 13.74 -2.69 5.41
C ILE A 242 14.58 -3.76 4.70
N THR A 243 15.85 -3.90 5.06
CA THR A 243 16.76 -4.91 4.48
C THR A 243 16.94 -6.10 5.42
N TRP A 244 17.53 -7.19 4.92
CA TRP A 244 17.87 -8.35 5.74
C TRP A 244 18.85 -8.05 6.88
N ASP A 245 19.63 -6.97 6.77
CA ASP A 245 20.61 -6.54 7.77
C ASP A 245 19.93 -5.92 9.01
N GLU A 246 18.74 -5.34 8.83
CA GLU A 246 17.93 -4.82 9.93
C GLU A 246 17.17 -5.91 10.70
N VAL A 247 17.17 -7.15 10.19
CA VAL A 247 16.61 -8.31 10.88
C VAL A 247 17.73 -9.11 11.53
N GLY A 248 17.86 -9.09 12.85
CA GLY A 248 18.90 -9.85 13.54
C GLY A 248 18.61 -11.35 13.63
N GLY A 249 19.55 -12.18 13.18
CA GLY A 249 19.50 -13.65 13.31
C GLY A 249 18.55 -14.35 12.33
N LEU A 250 17.98 -15.49 12.77
CA LEU A 250 16.99 -16.29 12.05
C LEU A 250 17.45 -16.81 10.67
N GLU A 251 18.73 -17.12 10.51
CA GLU A 251 19.34 -17.48 9.23
C GLU A 251 18.59 -18.62 8.51
N GLU A 252 18.16 -19.66 9.23
CA GLU A 252 17.38 -20.76 8.64
C GLU A 252 16.01 -20.30 8.11
N VAL A 253 15.32 -19.41 8.84
CA VAL A 253 14.01 -18.89 8.42
C VAL A 253 14.18 -17.95 7.23
N LYS A 254 15.25 -17.14 7.22
CA LYS A 254 15.60 -16.27 6.10
C LYS A 254 15.83 -17.09 4.85
N ASP A 255 16.64 -18.13 4.91
CA ASP A 255 16.92 -19.01 3.77
C ASP A 255 15.62 -19.63 3.22
N ARG A 256 14.77 -20.18 4.09
CA ARG A 256 13.48 -20.74 3.68
C ARG A 256 12.54 -19.72 3.04
N LEU A 257 12.57 -18.46 3.49
CA LEU A 257 11.79 -17.38 2.88
C LEU A 257 12.36 -16.94 1.53
N LYS A 258 13.69 -16.91 1.37
CA LYS A 258 14.31 -16.66 0.06
C LYS A 258 13.91 -17.74 -0.94
N GLU A 259 13.96 -19.01 -0.53
CA GLU A 259 13.50 -20.14 -1.36
C GLU A 259 12.03 -20.05 -1.75
N SER A 260 11.18 -19.59 -0.83
CA SER A 260 9.72 -19.64 -0.98
C SER A 260 9.13 -18.36 -1.59
N VAL A 261 9.81 -17.22 -1.52
CA VAL A 261 9.32 -15.91 -1.97
C VAL A 261 10.22 -15.31 -3.03
N GLU A 262 11.52 -15.19 -2.75
CA GLU A 262 12.47 -14.52 -3.64
C GLU A 262 12.69 -15.32 -4.93
N TRP A 263 12.92 -16.63 -4.85
CA TRP A 263 13.20 -17.45 -6.04
C TRP A 263 12.02 -17.54 -7.02
N PRO A 264 10.76 -17.74 -6.59
CA PRO A 264 9.62 -17.70 -7.52
C PRO A 264 9.49 -16.37 -8.28
N LEU A 265 9.81 -15.25 -7.62
CA LEU A 265 9.63 -13.92 -8.20
C LEU A 265 10.82 -13.51 -9.08
N THR A 266 12.04 -13.88 -8.70
CA THR A 266 13.27 -13.51 -9.42
C THR A 266 13.69 -14.52 -10.50
N LYS A 267 13.31 -15.80 -10.36
CA LYS A 267 13.75 -16.91 -11.23
C LYS A 267 12.59 -17.82 -11.66
N PRO A 268 11.54 -17.29 -12.33
CA PRO A 268 10.41 -18.10 -12.77
C PRO A 268 10.82 -19.22 -13.75
N GLU A 269 11.81 -18.98 -14.62
CA GLU A 269 12.32 -19.97 -15.59
C GLU A 269 12.85 -21.26 -14.94
N ALA A 270 13.44 -21.16 -13.75
CA ALA A 270 13.93 -22.32 -13.02
C ALA A 270 12.75 -23.21 -12.56
N PHE A 271 11.65 -22.61 -12.11
CA PHE A 271 10.46 -23.35 -11.69
C PHE A 271 9.79 -24.06 -12.87
N GLU A 272 9.73 -23.41 -14.04
CA GLU A 272 9.24 -24.03 -15.27
C GLU A 272 10.14 -25.19 -15.73
N HIS A 273 11.47 -25.01 -15.69
CA HIS A 273 12.43 -26.06 -16.06
C HIS A 273 12.29 -27.31 -15.19
N PHE A 274 12.12 -27.14 -13.88
CA PHE A 274 11.92 -28.24 -12.94
C PHE A 274 10.47 -28.75 -12.87
N GLY A 275 9.53 -28.10 -13.57
CA GLY A 275 8.11 -28.49 -13.58
C GLY A 275 7.44 -28.35 -12.21
N ILE A 276 7.97 -27.51 -11.32
CA ILE A 276 7.45 -27.30 -9.97
C ILE A 276 6.61 -26.03 -9.91
N LYS A 277 5.49 -26.09 -9.19
CA LYS A 277 4.68 -24.89 -8.93
C LYS A 277 5.25 -24.14 -7.72
N PRO A 278 5.36 -22.81 -7.79
CA PRO A 278 5.78 -22.03 -6.63
C PRO A 278 4.71 -22.10 -5.52
N PRO A 279 5.13 -22.01 -4.25
CA PRO A 279 4.20 -22.03 -3.13
C PRO A 279 3.33 -20.76 -3.16
N ARG A 280 2.01 -20.92 -3.00
CA ARG A 280 1.06 -19.80 -3.07
C ARG A 280 0.92 -19.04 -1.74
N GLY A 281 1.08 -19.75 -0.63
CA GLY A 281 0.84 -19.22 0.71
C GLY A 281 1.88 -19.67 1.71
N ILE A 282 2.34 -18.72 2.52
CA ILE A 282 3.28 -18.93 3.62
C ILE A 282 2.62 -18.44 4.91
N LEU A 283 2.60 -19.27 5.94
CA LEU A 283 2.11 -18.93 7.27
C LEU A 283 3.29 -18.81 8.24
N LEU A 284 3.50 -17.60 8.76
CA LEU A 284 4.45 -17.28 9.80
C LEU A 284 3.75 -17.34 11.16
N PHE A 285 4.27 -18.12 12.09
CA PHE A 285 3.74 -18.16 13.46
C PHE A 285 4.86 -18.14 14.50
N GLY A 286 4.55 -17.64 15.69
CA GLY A 286 5.51 -17.60 16.81
C GLY A 286 5.04 -16.65 17.91
N ALA A 287 5.86 -16.43 18.92
CA ALA A 287 5.55 -15.48 20.00
C ALA A 287 5.36 -14.05 19.46
N PRO A 288 4.53 -13.21 20.11
CA PRO A 288 4.45 -11.79 19.78
C PRO A 288 5.80 -11.10 19.95
N GLY A 289 6.10 -10.08 19.15
CA GLY A 289 7.36 -9.33 19.27
C GLY A 289 8.61 -10.00 18.66
N THR A 290 8.45 -11.15 17.98
CA THR A 290 9.54 -11.87 17.28
C THR A 290 9.89 -11.29 15.89
N GLY A 291 9.20 -10.23 15.45
CA GLY A 291 9.54 -9.54 14.21
C GLY A 291 8.93 -10.14 12.94
N LYS A 292 7.80 -10.86 13.02
CA LYS A 292 7.12 -11.46 11.84
C LYS A 292 6.80 -10.44 10.74
N THR A 293 6.29 -9.28 11.14
CA THR A 293 5.99 -8.15 10.24
C THR A 293 7.27 -7.55 9.63
N LEU A 294 8.36 -7.47 10.40
CA LEU A 294 9.66 -6.99 9.90
C LEU A 294 10.26 -7.97 8.89
N LEU A 295 10.16 -9.27 9.16
CA LEU A 295 10.63 -10.34 8.27
C LEU A 295 9.88 -10.31 6.92
N ALA A 296 8.56 -10.11 6.95
CA ALA A 296 7.75 -9.99 5.74
C ALA A 296 8.08 -8.74 4.92
N LYS A 297 8.39 -7.62 5.59
CA LYS A 297 8.86 -6.41 4.91
C LYS A 297 10.26 -6.60 4.31
N ALA A 298 11.17 -7.24 5.03
CA ALA A 298 12.53 -7.49 4.53
C ALA A 298 12.53 -8.38 3.28
N VAL A 299 11.74 -9.45 3.25
CA VAL A 299 11.65 -10.32 2.07
C VAL A 299 11.01 -9.60 0.88
N ALA A 300 10.06 -8.70 1.11
CA ALA A 300 9.43 -7.93 0.04
C ALA A 300 10.39 -6.91 -0.59
N ASN A 301 11.22 -6.26 0.21
CA ASN A 301 12.26 -5.37 -0.28
C ASN A 301 13.30 -6.14 -1.12
N GLU A 302 13.79 -7.28 -0.63
CA GLU A 302 14.79 -8.07 -1.34
C GLU A 302 14.26 -8.62 -2.67
N ALA A 303 13.01 -9.06 -2.68
CA ALA A 303 12.34 -9.53 -3.89
C ALA A 303 11.95 -8.40 -4.85
N GLN A 304 12.19 -7.12 -4.49
CA GLN A 304 11.72 -5.93 -5.21
C GLN A 304 10.24 -6.04 -5.61
N ALA A 305 9.45 -6.60 -4.69
CA ALA A 305 8.06 -6.95 -4.93
C ALA A 305 7.14 -5.96 -4.22
N ASN A 306 6.01 -5.71 -4.87
CA ASN A 306 4.94 -4.86 -4.38
C ASN A 306 4.34 -5.42 -3.08
N PHE A 307 4.50 -4.74 -1.95
CA PHE A 307 4.01 -5.18 -0.64
C PHE A 307 2.66 -4.56 -0.31
N ILE A 308 1.67 -5.41 -0.05
CA ILE A 308 0.32 -5.02 0.34
C ILE A 308 0.08 -5.53 1.76
N SER A 309 0.13 -4.64 2.75
CA SER A 309 -0.10 -5.01 4.15
C SER A 309 -1.56 -4.81 4.55
N ILE A 310 -2.15 -5.86 5.12
CA ILE A 310 -3.52 -5.84 5.63
C ILE A 310 -3.48 -6.34 7.06
N LYS A 311 -4.01 -5.53 7.98
CA LYS A 311 -4.17 -5.93 9.38
C LYS A 311 -5.53 -6.57 9.59
N GLY A 312 -5.58 -7.62 10.38
CA GLY A 312 -6.79 -8.36 10.73
C GLY A 312 -8.01 -7.47 11.08
N PRO A 313 -7.88 -6.49 12.00
CA PRO A 313 -8.97 -5.59 12.38
C PRO A 313 -9.45 -4.64 11.27
N GLU A 314 -8.58 -4.29 10.31
CA GLU A 314 -8.95 -3.39 9.20
C GLU A 314 -9.93 -4.07 8.24
N MET A 315 -9.86 -5.39 8.12
CA MET A 315 -10.76 -6.18 7.27
C MET A 315 -12.20 -6.20 7.81
N ILE A 316 -12.36 -6.10 9.13
CA ILE A 316 -13.67 -6.17 9.81
C ILE A 316 -14.29 -4.76 9.91
N SER A 317 -13.49 -3.75 10.24
CA SER A 317 -13.98 -2.40 10.58
C SER A 317 -14.25 -1.49 9.37
N LYS A 318 -13.39 -1.51 8.34
CA LYS A 318 -13.55 -0.66 7.14
C LYS A 318 -14.71 -1.11 6.23
N TRP A 319 -15.25 -2.31 6.43
CA TRP A 319 -16.09 -2.99 5.44
C TRP A 319 -17.24 -3.76 6.06
N VAL A 320 -18.06 -3.13 6.91
CA VAL A 320 -19.31 -3.74 7.39
C VAL A 320 -20.29 -3.87 6.22
N GLY A 321 -20.44 -5.07 5.66
CA GLY A 321 -21.39 -5.39 4.57
C GLY A 321 -20.78 -5.56 3.17
N GLU A 322 -19.57 -5.05 2.91
CA GLU A 322 -18.87 -5.12 1.60
C GLU A 322 -17.51 -5.86 1.64
N SER A 323 -17.18 -6.50 2.76
CA SER A 323 -15.84 -7.08 3.04
C SER A 323 -15.39 -8.12 1.99
N GLU A 324 -16.33 -8.86 1.39
CA GLU A 324 -16.03 -9.84 0.34
C GLU A 324 -15.55 -9.18 -0.96
N ARG A 325 -16.17 -8.06 -1.34
CA ARG A 325 -15.80 -7.31 -2.55
C ARG A 325 -14.42 -6.69 -2.37
N ALA A 326 -14.13 -6.16 -1.18
CA ALA A 326 -12.83 -5.59 -0.85
C ALA A 326 -11.69 -6.63 -0.98
N ILE A 327 -11.85 -7.85 -0.46
CA ILE A 327 -10.88 -8.94 -0.65
C ILE A 327 -10.65 -9.22 -2.14
N ARG A 328 -11.73 -9.29 -2.93
CA ARG A 328 -11.61 -9.55 -4.37
C ARG A 328 -10.86 -8.43 -5.09
N GLU A 329 -11.12 -7.18 -4.72
CA GLU A 329 -10.43 -6.01 -5.26
C GLU A 329 -8.95 -5.98 -4.84
N ILE A 330 -8.61 -6.37 -3.62
CA ILE A 330 -7.22 -6.53 -3.14
C ILE A 330 -6.46 -7.53 -4.03
N PHE A 331 -7.00 -8.74 -4.20
CA PHE A 331 -6.34 -9.77 -5.01
C PHE A 331 -6.27 -9.35 -6.49
N LYS A 332 -7.27 -8.63 -6.99
CA LYS A 332 -7.24 -8.06 -8.34
C LYS A 332 -6.14 -7.00 -8.48
N LYS A 333 -6.00 -6.09 -7.53
CA LYS A 333 -4.93 -5.07 -7.50
C LYS A 333 -3.56 -5.73 -7.37
N ALA A 334 -3.39 -6.70 -6.48
CA ALA A 334 -2.15 -7.45 -6.32
C ALA A 334 -1.74 -8.16 -7.62
N LYS A 335 -2.70 -8.73 -8.35
CA LYS A 335 -2.45 -9.35 -9.66
C LYS A 335 -2.07 -8.34 -10.74
N GLN A 336 -2.72 -7.17 -10.75
CA GLN A 336 -2.35 -6.07 -11.65
C GLN A 336 -0.96 -5.51 -11.34
N ALA A 337 -0.54 -5.57 -10.08
CA ALA A 337 0.76 -5.13 -9.59
C ALA A 337 1.77 -6.27 -9.43
N ALA A 338 1.59 -7.42 -10.08
CA ALA A 338 2.54 -8.53 -9.98
C ALA A 338 3.90 -8.13 -10.58
N PRO A 339 5.05 -8.44 -9.94
CA PRO A 339 5.23 -9.29 -8.75
C PRO A 339 4.81 -8.62 -7.43
N ALA A 340 3.93 -9.27 -6.66
CA ALA A 340 3.36 -8.71 -5.43
C ALA A 340 3.28 -9.71 -4.27
N ILE A 341 3.41 -9.20 -3.05
CA ILE A 341 3.29 -9.92 -1.79
C ILE A 341 2.12 -9.34 -0.99
N ILE A 342 1.12 -10.17 -0.71
CA ILE A 342 0.00 -9.82 0.17
C ILE A 342 0.36 -10.30 1.58
N PHE A 343 0.56 -9.35 2.50
CA PHE A 343 0.85 -9.64 3.90
C PHE A 343 -0.39 -9.47 4.78
N LEU A 344 -0.82 -10.55 5.41
CA LEU A 344 -1.95 -10.59 6.34
C LEU A 344 -1.42 -10.64 7.77
N ASP A 345 -1.39 -9.50 8.46
CA ASP A 345 -0.97 -9.41 9.86
C ASP A 345 -2.15 -9.67 10.81
N GLU A 346 -1.85 -10.18 12.00
CA GLU A 346 -2.85 -10.56 13.02
C GLU A 346 -3.96 -11.47 12.45
N PHE A 347 -3.56 -12.44 11.63
CA PHE A 347 -4.49 -13.29 10.88
C PHE A 347 -5.48 -14.04 11.80
N GLU A 348 -5.13 -14.25 13.07
CA GLU A 348 -6.01 -14.83 14.08
C GLU A 348 -7.31 -14.05 14.33
N SER A 349 -7.34 -12.73 14.07
CA SER A 349 -8.56 -11.93 14.29
C SER A 349 -9.63 -12.23 13.23
N ILE A 350 -9.21 -12.69 12.05
CA ILE A 350 -10.10 -13.07 10.95
C ILE A 350 -10.36 -14.58 10.99
N ALA A 351 -9.34 -15.37 11.37
CA ALA A 351 -9.36 -16.83 11.30
C ALA A 351 -9.98 -17.53 12.51
N SER A 352 -10.41 -16.79 13.55
CA SER A 352 -10.81 -17.37 14.85
C SER A 352 -11.74 -18.57 14.69
N MET A 353 -11.30 -19.71 15.19
CA MET A 353 -11.93 -21.03 15.11
C MET A 353 -13.45 -21.01 15.35
N ARG A 354 -14.14 -21.78 14.49
CA ARG A 354 -15.54 -22.21 14.65
C ARG A 354 -15.75 -23.01 15.95
N SER A 355 -15.95 -22.35 17.08
CA SER A 355 -16.58 -22.89 18.30
C SER A 355 -16.71 -21.76 19.32
N SER A 356 -17.84 -21.46 19.95
CA SER A 356 -19.11 -22.16 20.12
C SER A 356 -20.10 -21.16 20.73
N SER A 357 -21.35 -21.14 20.26
CA SER A 357 -22.55 -20.59 20.90
C SER A 357 -22.48 -19.12 21.37
N SER A 358 -22.85 -18.16 20.51
CA SER A 358 -23.65 -16.94 20.83
C SER A 358 -23.88 -16.10 19.57
N SER A 359 -25.15 -15.95 19.21
CA SER A 359 -25.81 -15.00 18.29
C SER A 359 -25.00 -13.95 17.48
N ASP A 360 -25.29 -13.93 16.17
CA ASP A 360 -25.30 -12.79 15.21
C ASP A 360 -23.97 -12.12 14.78
N GLY A 361 -22.86 -12.25 15.52
CA GLY A 361 -21.59 -11.60 15.15
C GLY A 361 -20.61 -12.44 14.32
N SER A 362 -20.76 -13.77 14.31
CA SER A 362 -19.77 -14.71 13.75
C SER A 362 -19.88 -14.95 12.24
N ASP A 363 -20.91 -14.44 11.57
CA ASP A 363 -21.17 -14.72 10.16
C ASP A 363 -20.29 -13.89 9.21
N VAL A 364 -19.90 -12.67 9.62
CA VAL A 364 -19.10 -11.78 8.78
C VAL A 364 -17.66 -12.29 8.64
N SER A 365 -17.01 -12.67 9.75
CA SER A 365 -15.64 -13.20 9.71
C SER A 365 -15.54 -14.50 8.91
N ASN A 366 -16.54 -15.39 9.03
CA ASN A 366 -16.58 -16.63 8.25
C ASN A 366 -16.70 -16.38 6.74
N ARG A 367 -17.49 -15.37 6.34
CA ARG A 367 -17.61 -14.96 4.93
C ARG A 367 -16.29 -14.41 4.38
N VAL A 368 -15.61 -13.58 5.16
CA VAL A 368 -14.27 -13.04 4.83
C VAL A 368 -13.25 -14.15 4.61
N VAL A 369 -13.16 -15.14 5.53
CA VAL A 369 -12.24 -16.28 5.38
C VAL A 369 -12.57 -17.12 4.16
N ASN A 370 -13.84 -17.43 3.92
CA ASN A 370 -14.26 -18.20 2.75
C ASN A 370 -13.93 -17.47 1.44
N GLN A 371 -14.12 -16.15 1.39
CA GLN A 371 -13.78 -15.36 0.21
C GLN A 371 -12.25 -15.26 0.00
N LEU A 372 -11.46 -15.18 1.07
CA LEU A 372 -10.00 -15.25 1.00
C LEU A 372 -9.54 -16.59 0.44
N LEU A 373 -10.10 -17.70 0.95
CA LEU A 373 -9.86 -19.04 0.43
C LEU A 373 -10.25 -19.18 -1.04
N ALA A 374 -11.43 -18.70 -1.43
CA ALA A 374 -11.87 -18.71 -2.82
C ALA A 374 -10.96 -17.87 -3.73
N SER A 375 -10.36 -16.79 -3.21
CA SER A 375 -9.41 -15.95 -3.96
C SER A 375 -8.04 -16.62 -4.11
N MET A 376 -7.61 -17.43 -3.13
CA MET A 376 -6.38 -18.24 -3.20
C MET A 376 -6.54 -19.50 -4.09
N ASP A 377 -7.70 -20.16 -3.98
CA ASP A 377 -8.10 -21.34 -4.75
C ASP A 377 -8.53 -20.98 -6.18
N GLY A 378 -8.71 -19.68 -6.46
CA GLY A 378 -9.23 -19.14 -7.71
C GLY A 378 -8.63 -19.82 -8.95
N VAL A 379 -9.51 -20.12 -9.91
CA VAL A 379 -9.23 -20.88 -11.14
C VAL A 379 -8.24 -20.16 -12.07
N GLU A 380 -8.06 -18.84 -11.88
CA GLU A 380 -6.99 -18.09 -12.52
C GLU A 380 -5.70 -18.21 -11.71
N SER A 381 -4.61 -18.59 -12.36
CA SER A 381 -3.30 -18.62 -11.73
C SER A 381 -2.95 -17.25 -11.13
N LEU A 382 -2.62 -17.23 -9.84
CA LEU A 382 -2.01 -16.09 -9.13
C LEU A 382 -0.52 -16.00 -9.52
N ASP A 383 -0.24 -15.91 -10.82
CA ASP A 383 1.13 -15.83 -11.31
C ASP A 383 1.77 -14.55 -10.79
N GLY A 384 2.88 -14.70 -10.06
CA GLY A 384 3.62 -13.60 -9.45
C GLY A 384 2.99 -12.99 -8.19
N VAL A 385 1.96 -13.60 -7.59
CA VAL A 385 1.37 -13.14 -6.32
C VAL A 385 1.57 -14.18 -5.22
N ILE A 386 2.21 -13.78 -4.12
CA ILE A 386 2.48 -14.64 -2.95
C ILE A 386 1.76 -14.08 -1.73
N VAL A 387 1.05 -14.95 -0.98
CA VAL A 387 0.36 -14.57 0.24
C VAL A 387 1.18 -14.98 1.46
N ILE A 388 1.51 -14.04 2.34
CA ILE A 388 2.19 -14.28 3.61
C ILE A 388 1.22 -13.91 4.74
N ALA A 389 0.86 -14.86 5.60
CA ALA A 389 0.06 -14.58 6.79
C ALA A 389 0.93 -14.68 8.04
N ALA A 390 0.73 -13.77 9.00
CA ALA A 390 1.37 -13.80 10.30
C ALA A 390 0.34 -14.01 11.40
N THR A 391 0.65 -14.90 12.35
CA THR A 391 -0.19 -15.10 13.54
C THR A 391 0.63 -15.27 14.81
N ASN A 392 0.09 -14.78 15.93
CA ASN A 392 0.61 -15.07 17.26
C ASN A 392 -0.03 -16.31 17.89
N ARG A 393 -1.17 -16.75 17.34
CA ARG A 393 -2.07 -17.74 17.91
C ARG A 393 -2.39 -18.85 16.90
N PRO A 394 -1.40 -19.73 16.61
CA PRO A 394 -1.55 -20.80 15.62
C PRO A 394 -2.69 -21.78 15.92
N GLU A 395 -3.10 -21.92 17.18
CA GLU A 395 -4.21 -22.78 17.60
C GLU A 395 -5.57 -22.32 17.07
N MET A 396 -5.72 -21.04 16.75
CA MET A 396 -6.99 -20.48 16.28
C MET A 396 -7.18 -20.66 14.77
N ILE A 397 -6.16 -21.14 14.05
CA ILE A 397 -6.21 -21.31 12.60
C ILE A 397 -6.90 -22.63 12.24
N ASP A 398 -7.88 -22.55 11.34
CA ASP A 398 -8.54 -23.73 10.78
C ASP A 398 -7.55 -24.58 9.97
N PRO A 399 -7.37 -25.88 10.27
CA PRO A 399 -6.55 -26.80 9.47
C PRO A 399 -6.90 -26.84 7.97
N ALA A 400 -8.12 -26.44 7.58
CA ALA A 400 -8.48 -26.30 6.17
C ALA A 400 -7.61 -25.29 5.42
N LEU A 401 -7.07 -24.28 6.10
CA LEU A 401 -6.18 -23.25 5.52
C LEU A 401 -4.79 -23.81 5.17
N LEU A 402 -4.38 -24.91 5.80
CA LEU A 402 -3.06 -25.53 5.68
C LEU A 402 -2.99 -26.63 4.61
N ARG A 403 -4.05 -26.78 3.80
CA ARG A 403 -4.09 -27.76 2.72
C ARG A 403 -3.30 -27.28 1.51
N SER A 404 -2.86 -28.23 0.67
CA SER A 404 -2.21 -27.93 -0.62
C SER A 404 -3.06 -26.98 -1.47
N GLY A 405 -2.42 -25.99 -2.09
CA GLY A 405 -3.06 -24.90 -2.83
C GLY A 405 -3.29 -23.60 -2.04
N ARG A 406 -3.12 -23.64 -0.70
CA ARG A 406 -3.35 -22.50 0.21
C ARG A 406 -2.05 -22.14 0.96
N PHE A 407 -2.00 -22.27 2.29
CA PHE A 407 -0.79 -22.08 3.08
C PHE A 407 0.04 -23.38 3.13
N GLU A 408 0.78 -23.63 2.05
CA GLU A 408 1.60 -24.84 1.87
C GLU A 408 2.85 -24.85 2.74
N ARG A 409 3.37 -23.66 3.07
CA ARG A 409 4.54 -23.51 3.92
C ARG A 409 4.14 -22.91 5.25
N VAL A 410 4.44 -23.62 6.32
CA VAL A 410 4.29 -23.11 7.69
C VAL A 410 5.69 -22.94 8.28
N LEU A 411 6.01 -21.72 8.71
CA LEU A 411 7.31 -21.36 9.27
C LEU A 411 7.12 -20.89 10.71
N HIS A 412 7.77 -21.60 11.63
CA HIS A 412 7.89 -21.18 13.02
C HIS A 412 9.01 -20.15 13.13
N ILE A 413 8.72 -19.03 13.80
CA ILE A 413 9.71 -18.00 14.13
C ILE A 413 10.05 -18.18 15.61
N PRO A 414 11.20 -18.82 15.91
CA PRO A 414 11.64 -18.99 17.29
C PRO A 414 12.03 -17.65 17.90
N PRO A 415 12.01 -17.53 19.24
CA PRO A 415 12.63 -16.40 19.90
C PRO A 415 14.14 -16.33 19.61
N PRO A 416 14.74 -15.13 19.70
CA PRO A 416 16.13 -14.92 19.30
C PRO A 416 17.10 -15.69 20.20
N ASP A 417 18.13 -16.28 19.60
CA ASP A 417 19.25 -16.91 20.29
C ASP A 417 20.29 -15.86 20.74
N ALA A 418 21.31 -16.26 21.49
CA ALA A 418 22.33 -15.33 22.00
C ALA A 418 23.02 -14.51 20.89
N ALA A 419 23.25 -15.13 19.71
CA ALA A 419 23.84 -14.46 18.56
C ALA A 419 22.86 -13.47 17.91
N ALA A 420 21.59 -13.83 17.77
CA ALA A 420 20.54 -12.93 17.30
C ALA A 420 20.32 -11.77 18.27
N ILE A 421 20.30 -12.01 19.58
CA ILE A 421 20.17 -10.97 20.61
C ILE A 421 21.29 -9.93 20.45
N GLU A 422 22.54 -10.37 20.23
CA GLU A 422 23.67 -9.45 20.00
C GLU A 422 23.44 -8.58 18.76
N LYS A 423 23.02 -9.18 17.64
CA LYS A 423 22.71 -8.45 16.40
C LYS A 423 21.55 -7.47 16.59
N ILE A 424 20.43 -7.92 17.15
CA ILE A 424 19.22 -7.12 17.41
C ILE A 424 19.58 -5.93 18.31
N PHE A 425 20.35 -6.16 19.37
CA PHE A 425 20.78 -5.09 20.25
C PHE A 425 21.65 -4.07 19.52
N ASN A 426 22.62 -4.51 18.71
CA ASN A 426 23.48 -3.60 17.94
C ASN A 426 22.67 -2.74 16.96
N ILE A 427 21.64 -3.32 16.33
CA ILE A 427 20.73 -2.59 15.43
C ILE A 427 20.00 -1.49 16.22
N HIS A 428 19.34 -1.83 17.32
CA HIS A 428 18.57 -0.85 18.11
C HIS A 428 19.44 0.16 18.88
N SER A 429 20.70 -0.16 19.13
CA SER A 429 21.63 0.71 19.85
C SER A 429 22.55 1.55 18.94
N SER A 430 22.48 1.36 17.62
CA SER A 430 23.30 2.08 16.62
C SER A 430 23.20 3.61 16.71
N GLY A 431 22.02 4.14 17.02
CA GLY A 431 21.77 5.58 17.21
C GLY A 431 22.00 6.09 18.64
N MET A 432 22.37 5.23 19.59
CA MET A 432 22.47 5.61 21.00
C MET A 432 23.91 5.96 21.40
N PRO A 433 24.12 7.02 22.22
CA PRO A 433 25.44 7.35 22.73
C PRO A 433 25.85 6.37 23.83
N LEU A 434 26.47 5.25 23.46
CA LEU A 434 26.92 4.22 24.39
C LEU A 434 28.27 4.57 25.04
N SER A 435 28.42 4.18 26.31
CA SER A 435 29.73 4.10 26.97
C SER A 435 30.49 2.83 26.54
N LYS A 436 31.80 2.74 26.81
CA LYS A 436 32.57 1.51 26.54
C LYS A 436 32.14 0.42 27.54
N PHE A 437 31.38 -0.57 27.10
CA PHE A 437 31.10 -1.80 27.85
C PHE A 437 30.97 -3.00 26.90
N SER A 438 31.18 -4.21 27.45
CA SER A 438 31.02 -5.46 26.70
C SER A 438 29.56 -5.88 26.67
N MET A 439 29.02 -6.06 25.47
CA MET A 439 27.65 -6.53 25.27
C MET A 439 27.42 -7.95 25.80
N LYS A 440 28.47 -8.78 25.76
CA LYS A 440 28.43 -10.18 26.20
C LYS A 440 28.02 -10.34 27.66
N ASP A 441 28.27 -9.33 28.49
CA ASP A 441 27.94 -9.36 29.92
C ASP A 441 26.43 -9.25 30.18
N ILE A 442 25.67 -8.73 29.21
CA ILE A 442 24.24 -8.44 29.34
C ILE A 442 23.38 -9.50 28.65
N ILE A 443 23.87 -10.10 27.56
CA ILE A 443 23.15 -11.10 26.76
C ILE A 443 22.66 -12.27 27.61
N GLY A 444 23.46 -12.75 28.57
CA GLY A 444 23.06 -13.85 29.47
C GLY A 444 21.85 -13.54 30.36
N ARG A 445 21.45 -12.27 30.51
CA ARG A 445 20.25 -11.85 31.27
C ARG A 445 19.04 -11.59 30.37
N LEU A 446 19.20 -11.67 29.06
CA LEU A 446 18.15 -11.44 28.07
C LEU A 446 17.51 -12.75 27.56
N GLU A 447 17.66 -13.84 28.31
CA GLU A 447 16.99 -15.10 27.98
C GLU A 447 15.47 -14.95 28.07
N GLY A 448 14.75 -15.35 27.01
CA GLY A 448 13.29 -15.19 26.92
C GLY A 448 12.81 -13.82 26.46
N PHE A 449 13.71 -12.89 26.16
CA PHE A 449 13.37 -11.60 25.56
C PHE A 449 13.19 -11.74 24.05
N THR A 450 12.14 -11.10 23.53
CA THR A 450 11.88 -10.99 22.08
C THR A 450 12.55 -9.75 21.49
N GLY A 451 12.51 -9.59 20.16
CA GLY A 451 13.04 -8.39 19.51
C GLY A 451 12.39 -7.11 20.04
N ALA A 452 11.06 -7.11 20.21
CA ALA A 452 10.32 -5.99 20.80
C ALA A 452 10.67 -5.72 22.26
N ASP A 453 10.98 -6.77 23.05
CA ASP A 453 11.42 -6.60 24.43
C ASP A 453 12.82 -5.97 24.48
N ILE A 454 13.72 -6.39 23.59
CA ILE A 454 15.09 -5.83 23.50
C ILE A 454 15.04 -4.35 23.08
N GLU A 455 14.19 -4.00 22.11
CA GLU A 455 13.92 -2.61 21.75
C GLU A 455 13.42 -1.81 22.97
N SER A 456 12.47 -2.37 23.71
CA SER A 456 11.94 -1.76 24.93
C SER A 456 13.00 -1.57 26.02
N VAL A 457 13.91 -2.54 26.20
CA VAL A 457 15.06 -2.44 27.10
C VAL A 457 15.99 -1.31 26.66
N CYS A 458 16.29 -1.19 25.37
CA CYS A 458 17.15 -0.12 24.85
C CYS A 458 16.52 1.26 25.09
N ARG A 459 15.22 1.39 24.81
CA ARG A 459 14.46 2.61 25.05
C ARG A 459 14.41 2.98 26.53
N GLU A 460 14.13 2.02 27.42
CA GLU A 460 14.09 2.27 28.87
C GLU A 460 15.47 2.64 29.41
N ALA A 461 16.55 2.00 28.94
CA ALA A 461 17.91 2.35 29.32
C ALA A 461 18.28 3.78 28.91
N ALA A 462 17.84 4.23 27.73
CA ALA A 462 17.99 5.61 27.28
C ALA A 462 17.21 6.59 28.19
N LEU A 463 15.95 6.27 28.53
CA LEU A 463 15.14 7.08 29.45
C LEU A 463 15.75 7.19 30.85
N ILE A 464 16.29 6.10 31.39
CA ILE A 464 16.99 6.09 32.68
C ILE A 464 18.23 7.00 32.62
N ALA A 465 19.01 6.92 31.54
CA ALA A 465 20.17 7.79 31.33
C ALA A 465 19.77 9.28 31.23
N MET A 466 18.68 9.58 30.52
CA MET A 466 18.13 10.92 30.38
C MET A 466 17.64 11.49 31.71
N ARG A 467 16.92 10.69 32.52
CA ARG A 467 16.48 11.09 33.88
C ARG A 467 17.65 11.38 34.79
N ALA A 468 18.74 10.61 34.66
CA ALA A 468 19.99 10.83 35.37
C ALA A 468 20.82 12.00 34.81
N LYS A 469 20.34 12.72 33.79
CA LYS A 469 21.03 13.81 33.06
C LYS A 469 22.42 13.40 32.55
N LYS A 470 22.61 12.13 32.20
CA LYS A 470 23.88 11.61 31.67
C LYS A 470 23.86 11.70 30.14
N LYS A 471 25.01 12.06 29.56
CA LYS A 471 25.19 12.16 28.10
C LYS A 471 25.36 10.80 27.40
N ARG A 472 25.62 9.72 28.16
CA ARG A 472 25.86 8.38 27.61
C ARG A 472 25.13 7.31 28.42
N VAL A 473 24.72 6.25 27.73
CA VAL A 473 24.10 5.07 28.35
C VAL A 473 25.19 4.12 28.83
N THR A 474 25.13 3.75 30.12
CA THR A 474 26.08 2.85 30.77
C THR A 474 25.47 1.48 31.03
N LYS A 475 26.32 0.47 31.23
CA LYS A 475 25.91 -0.90 31.60
C LYS A 475 24.88 -0.91 32.75
N THR A 476 25.07 -0.07 33.77
CA THR A 476 24.15 0.04 34.90
C THR A 476 22.72 0.45 34.50
N HIS A 477 22.56 1.30 33.47
CA HIS A 477 21.23 1.69 33.00
C HIS A 477 20.54 0.54 32.26
N PHE A 478 21.30 -0.28 31.52
CA PHE A 478 20.78 -1.48 30.89
C PHE A 478 20.39 -2.54 31.92
N GLU A 479 21.19 -2.75 32.96
CA GLU A 479 20.84 -3.67 34.05
C GLU A 479 19.57 -3.23 34.78
N GLU A 480 19.41 -1.92 35.02
CA GLU A 480 18.18 -1.36 35.58
C GLU A 480 16.99 -1.50 34.63
N ALA A 481 17.18 -1.27 33.33
CA ALA A 481 16.13 -1.46 32.32
C ALA A 481 15.66 -2.92 32.24
N ILE A 482 16.58 -3.89 32.26
CA ILE A 482 16.25 -5.33 32.26
C ILE A 482 15.46 -5.73 33.50
N SER A 483 15.68 -5.07 34.64
CA SER A 483 14.89 -5.33 35.85
C SER A 483 13.44 -4.81 35.75
N ARG A 484 13.19 -3.83 34.89
CA ARG A 484 11.87 -3.21 34.67
C ARG A 484 11.08 -3.87 33.55
N VAL A 485 11.74 -4.28 32.48
CA VAL A 485 11.11 -4.93 31.33
C VAL A 485 10.99 -6.43 31.62
N ARG A 486 9.76 -6.97 31.54
CA ARG A 486 9.52 -8.40 31.73
C ARG A 486 9.72 -9.14 30.42
N PRO A 487 10.35 -10.34 30.43
CA PRO A 487 10.46 -11.16 29.23
C PRO A 487 9.06 -11.60 28.79
N THR A 488 8.77 -11.48 27.49
CA THR A 488 7.48 -11.89 26.93
C THR A 488 7.38 -13.41 26.78
N VAL A 489 8.50 -14.11 26.55
CA VAL A 489 8.49 -15.56 26.32
C VAL A 489 8.82 -16.33 27.59
N THR A 490 7.88 -17.15 28.06
CA THR A 490 8.10 -18.09 29.15
C THR A 490 8.52 -19.47 28.62
N HIS A 491 9.10 -20.30 29.50
CA HIS A 491 9.47 -21.67 29.15
C HIS A 491 8.26 -22.53 28.74
N GLU A 492 7.08 -22.27 29.33
CA GLU A 492 5.83 -22.93 28.95
C GLU A 492 5.40 -22.53 27.53
N MET A 493 5.55 -21.26 27.15
CA MET A 493 5.25 -20.79 25.80
C MET A 493 6.18 -21.41 24.75
N LEU A 494 7.47 -21.59 25.08
CA LEU A 494 8.42 -22.29 24.20
C LEU A 494 7.97 -23.72 23.90
N GLN A 495 7.63 -24.48 24.94
CA GLN A 495 7.13 -25.85 24.78
C GLN A 495 5.80 -25.89 24.00
N TYR A 496 4.95 -24.88 24.21
CA TYR A 496 3.70 -24.73 23.47
C TYR A 496 3.94 -24.53 21.97
N TYR A 497 4.81 -23.58 21.57
CA TYR A 497 5.09 -23.33 20.16
C TYR A 497 5.81 -24.50 19.49
N GLN A 498 6.71 -25.20 20.19
CA GLN A 498 7.33 -26.43 19.68
C GLN A 498 6.30 -27.54 19.41
N LYS A 499 5.37 -27.76 20.35
CA LYS A 499 4.27 -28.73 20.14
C LYS A 499 3.37 -28.33 18.97
N MET A 500 3.12 -27.04 18.79
CA MET A 500 2.34 -26.55 17.65
C MET A 500 3.09 -26.68 16.33
N GLU A 501 4.41 -26.46 16.31
CA GLU A 501 5.25 -26.71 15.15
C GLU A 501 5.19 -28.18 14.73
N GLU A 502 5.33 -29.11 15.67
CA GLU A 502 5.15 -30.55 15.40
C GLU A 502 3.77 -30.85 14.85
N ARG A 503 2.70 -30.31 15.44
CA ARG A 503 1.32 -30.55 15.00
C ARG A 503 1.02 -29.99 13.61
N LEU A 504 1.48 -28.79 13.31
CA LEU A 504 1.21 -28.11 12.04
C LEU A 504 2.10 -28.63 10.91
N THR A 505 3.32 -29.05 11.24
CA THR A 505 4.27 -29.59 10.26
C THR A 505 4.08 -31.10 10.05
N SER A 506 3.58 -31.85 11.06
CA SER A 506 3.31 -33.30 10.91
C SER A 506 2.20 -33.64 9.92
N GLY A 507 1.29 -32.70 9.63
CA GLY A 507 0.35 -32.83 8.52
C GLY A 507 1.00 -32.75 7.13
N LEU A 508 2.23 -32.22 7.04
CA LEU A 508 3.01 -32.02 5.82
C LEU A 508 4.24 -32.95 5.73
N SER A 509 4.63 -33.60 6.82
CA SER A 509 5.90 -34.36 6.93
C SER A 509 5.78 -35.85 6.57
N ASN A 510 5.27 -36.18 5.38
CA ASN A 510 5.57 -37.48 4.75
C ASN A 510 6.85 -37.44 3.89
N ILE A 511 7.67 -36.40 4.05
CA ILE A 511 9.00 -36.30 3.41
C ILE A 511 10.03 -36.04 4.51
N LYS A 512 10.27 -37.04 5.37
CA LYS A 512 11.56 -37.13 6.07
C LYS A 512 12.53 -37.79 5.10
N ARG A 513 13.60 -37.06 4.77
CA ARG A 513 14.78 -37.57 4.07
C ARG A 513 15.36 -38.74 4.89
N ASP A 514 15.26 -39.96 4.37
CA ASP A 514 16.10 -41.08 4.82
C ASP A 514 17.55 -40.76 4.45
N ARG A 515 18.29 -40.16 5.39
CA ARG A 515 19.74 -40.30 5.45
C ARG A 515 20.03 -41.62 6.14
N ASP A 516 19.90 -42.72 5.40
CA ASP A 516 20.65 -43.98 5.61
C ASP A 516 20.18 -45.03 4.59
N SER A 517 20.83 -45.04 3.42
CA SER A 517 20.94 -46.25 2.60
C SER A 517 22.26 -46.22 1.83
N GLY A 518 23.36 -46.17 2.59
CA GLY A 518 24.62 -46.72 2.11
C GLY A 518 24.56 -48.23 2.23
N PHE A 519 24.20 -48.94 1.15
CA PHE A 519 24.71 -50.28 0.86
C PHE A 519 24.49 -50.54 -0.65
N GLY A 520 25.51 -50.17 -1.43
CA GLY A 520 25.66 -50.70 -2.78
C GLY A 520 25.94 -52.20 -2.67
N MET A 521 25.08 -53.01 -3.26
CA MET A 521 25.43 -54.38 -3.64
C MET A 521 26.21 -54.31 -4.96
N GLU A 522 27.50 -54.61 -4.87
CA GLU A 522 28.26 -55.14 -5.99
C GLU A 522 27.75 -56.55 -6.37
N THR A 523 27.91 -56.90 -7.65
CA THR A 523 27.79 -58.24 -8.28
C THR A 523 26.34 -58.74 -8.46
N MET A 524 25.89 -59.20 -9.64
CA MET A 524 26.50 -59.75 -10.86
C MET A 524 25.68 -59.38 -12.09
#